data_AF-A0A960S784-F1
#
_entry.id   AF-A0A960S784-F1
#
_cell.length_a   1.000
_cell.length_b   1.000
_cell.length_c   1.000
_cell.angle_alpha   90.00
_cell.angle_beta   90.00
_cell.angle_gamma   90.00
#
_symmetry.space_group_name_H-M   'P 1'
#
loop_
_entity.id
_entity.type
_entity.pdbx_description
1 polymer ?
#
loop_
_entity_poly.entity_id
_entity_poly.type
_entity_poly.pdbx_seq_one_letter_code
_entity_poly.pdbx_strand_id
1 'polypeptide(L)'
;LGPTNFMQYAIRNAVSAGVPANTIVLLLLLPLIATIIALARHLVGLRGFGIFLPAALSVVFLAIGPVVGIALFLIIVAVSTITRLFIRKFKIKLQYLPRMAMILWVVVLAVLGVLFTAPIIQSPGIVNVSIFPVLILVLLSEDFTKVQLGKSINTAINLTTETLILSLVSYIFLTLQPIQSFALLNPEMLLLGVFIANLLIGKYVGLRFLEYWRFRKLINA
;
A
#
# COMPACT_ATOMS: atom_id res chain seq x y z
N LEU A 1 22.50 31.03 0.64
CA LEU A 1 22.06 29.67 0.27
C LEU A 1 23.06 28.69 0.86
N GLY A 2 22.75 28.05 1.98
CA GLY A 2 23.59 26.95 2.48
C GLY A 2 23.36 25.69 1.64
N PRO A 3 24.36 24.81 1.46
CA PRO A 3 24.24 23.58 0.66
C PRO A 3 23.17 22.61 1.18
N THR A 4 22.73 22.76 2.42
CA THR A 4 21.74 21.90 3.09
C THR A 4 20.33 22.49 3.15
N ASN A 5 20.07 23.65 2.53
CA ASN A 5 18.81 24.39 2.72
C ASN A 5 18.05 24.69 1.41
N PHE A 6 18.48 24.06 0.31
CA PHE A 6 17.90 24.29 -1.01
C PHE A 6 16.47 23.76 -1.11
N MET A 7 16.19 22.57 -0.54
CA MET A 7 14.85 22.00 -0.58
C MET A 7 13.92 22.77 0.34
N GLN A 8 14.37 23.17 1.53
CA GLN A 8 13.55 23.98 2.42
C GLN A 8 13.12 25.31 1.76
N TYR A 9 14.04 25.97 1.03
CA TYR A 9 13.72 27.17 0.26
C TYR A 9 12.71 26.89 -0.87
N ALA A 10 12.91 25.79 -1.62
CA ALA A 10 11.98 25.38 -2.68
C ALA A 10 10.58 25.08 -2.14
N ILE A 11 10.48 24.40 -0.98
CA ILE A 11 9.21 24.12 -0.32
C ILE A 11 8.51 25.41 0.08
N ARG A 12 9.22 26.36 0.71
CA ARG A 12 8.65 27.66 1.11
C ARG A 12 8.11 28.43 -0.09
N ASN A 13 8.84 28.44 -1.21
CA ASN A 13 8.40 29.09 -2.45
C ASN A 13 7.20 28.39 -3.09
N ALA A 14 7.16 27.06 -3.07
CA ALA A 14 6.01 26.31 -3.58
C ALA A 14 4.76 26.58 -2.74
N VAL A 15 4.89 26.60 -1.42
CA VAL A 15 3.78 26.90 -0.51
C VAL A 15 3.31 28.35 -0.68
N SER A 16 4.21 29.32 -0.83
CA SER A 16 3.82 30.71 -1.10
C SER A 16 3.17 30.90 -2.47
N ALA A 17 3.48 30.05 -3.45
CA ALA A 17 2.82 29.98 -4.74
C ALA A 17 1.45 29.25 -4.72
N GLY A 18 0.98 28.81 -3.54
CA GLY A 18 -0.32 28.17 -3.37
C GLY A 18 -0.30 26.64 -3.44
N VAL A 19 0.88 26.00 -3.50
CA VAL A 19 0.98 24.54 -3.43
C VAL A 19 0.63 24.08 -2.00
N PRO A 20 -0.34 23.15 -1.83
CA PRO A 20 -0.68 22.66 -0.51
C PRO A 20 0.51 21.97 0.17
N ALA A 21 0.83 22.38 1.40
CA ALA A 21 1.95 21.81 2.16
C ALA A 21 1.78 20.30 2.40
N ASN A 22 0.55 19.83 2.58
CA ASN A 22 0.24 18.40 2.75
C ASN A 22 0.66 17.56 1.53
N THR A 23 0.53 18.08 0.31
CA THR A 23 0.98 17.40 -0.92
C THR A 23 2.50 17.23 -0.90
N ILE A 24 3.22 18.27 -0.49
CA ILE A 24 4.68 18.23 -0.40
C ILE A 24 5.13 17.25 0.68
N VAL A 25 4.50 17.28 1.86
CA VAL A 25 4.74 16.32 2.94
C VAL A 25 4.54 14.89 2.43
N LEU A 26 3.40 14.61 1.79
CA LEU A 26 3.09 13.27 1.31
C LEU A 26 4.13 12.77 0.32
N LEU A 27 4.56 13.60 -0.63
CA LEU A 27 5.62 13.26 -1.58
C LEU A 27 6.96 12.97 -0.90
N LEU A 28 7.34 13.74 0.12
CA LEU A 28 8.56 13.51 0.90
C LEU A 28 8.49 12.24 1.75
N LEU A 29 7.30 11.85 2.21
CA LEU A 29 7.10 10.64 3.01
C LEU A 29 6.98 9.36 2.18
N LEU A 30 6.68 9.43 0.87
CA LEU A 30 6.60 8.23 0.02
C LEU A 30 7.91 7.40 0.01
N PRO A 31 9.11 8.00 -0.15
CA PRO A 31 10.37 7.27 0.00
C PRO A 31 10.53 6.61 1.38
N LEU A 32 10.12 7.30 2.45
CA LEU A 32 10.16 6.76 3.80
C LEU A 32 9.28 5.51 3.95
N ILE A 33 8.05 5.55 3.41
CA ILE A 33 7.14 4.40 3.39
C ILE A 33 7.76 3.22 2.64
N ALA A 34 8.36 3.48 1.47
CA ALA A 34 9.03 2.43 0.70
C ALA A 34 10.15 1.76 1.53
N THR A 35 10.91 2.54 2.28
CA THR A 35 11.94 2.02 3.21
C THR A 35 11.35 1.24 4.37
N ILE A 36 10.24 1.70 4.97
CA ILE A 36 9.56 0.96 6.05
C ILE A 36 9.09 -0.41 5.53
N ILE A 37 8.51 -0.46 4.33
CA ILE A 37 8.07 -1.72 3.71
C ILE A 37 9.28 -2.61 3.38
N ALA A 38 10.38 -2.03 2.88
CA ALA A 38 11.61 -2.77 2.60
C ALA A 38 12.23 -3.35 3.90
N LEU A 39 12.29 -2.56 4.98
CA LEU A 39 12.72 -3.00 6.31
C LEU A 39 11.85 -4.15 6.82
N ALA A 40 10.54 -4.01 6.75
CA ALA A 40 9.63 -5.04 7.21
C ALA A 40 9.77 -6.34 6.40
N ARG A 41 10.06 -6.26 5.10
CA ARG A 41 10.34 -7.45 4.28
C ARG A 41 11.72 -8.07 4.57
N HIS A 42 12.77 -7.26 4.71
CA HIS A 42 14.13 -7.77 4.87
C HIS A 42 14.46 -8.19 6.30
N LEU A 43 14.01 -7.43 7.30
CA LEU A 43 14.27 -7.72 8.70
C LEU A 43 13.22 -8.66 9.27
N VAL A 44 11.93 -8.34 9.14
CA VAL A 44 10.88 -9.17 9.73
C VAL A 44 10.66 -10.44 8.90
N GLY A 45 10.60 -10.30 7.57
CA GLY A 45 10.35 -11.41 6.65
C GLY A 45 8.93 -11.50 6.14
N LEU A 46 8.17 -10.41 6.24
CA LEU A 46 6.82 -10.29 5.67
C LEU A 46 6.88 -10.39 4.14
N ARG A 47 6.05 -11.25 3.57
CA ARG A 47 6.01 -11.59 2.15
C ARG A 47 4.89 -10.87 1.41
N GLY A 48 4.47 -9.67 1.84
CA GLY A 48 3.40 -8.89 1.21
C GLY A 48 3.59 -8.61 -0.29
N PHE A 49 2.57 -8.05 -0.94
CA PHE A 49 2.51 -7.82 -2.40
C PHE A 49 3.43 -6.68 -2.89
N GLY A 50 4.73 -6.96 -3.04
CA GLY A 50 5.69 -5.94 -3.51
C GLY A 50 5.81 -4.74 -2.56
N ILE A 51 6.42 -3.65 -3.01
CA ILE A 51 6.47 -2.39 -2.24
C ILE A 51 5.26 -1.51 -2.59
N PHE A 52 4.85 -1.52 -3.85
CA PHE A 52 3.82 -0.65 -4.39
C PHE A 52 2.44 -0.86 -3.78
N LEU A 53 1.95 -2.11 -3.69
CA LEU A 53 0.59 -2.40 -3.24
C LEU A 53 0.32 -1.93 -1.80
N PRO A 54 1.18 -2.24 -0.80
CA PRO A 54 0.98 -1.71 0.54
C PRO A 54 1.17 -0.19 0.64
N ALA A 55 2.10 0.40 -0.12
CA ALA A 55 2.31 1.84 -0.15
C ALA A 55 1.08 2.58 -0.71
N ALA A 56 0.57 2.16 -1.87
CA ALA A 56 -0.61 2.75 -2.49
C ALA A 56 -1.85 2.57 -1.60
N LEU A 57 -2.02 1.41 -0.98
CA LEU A 57 -3.10 1.16 -0.03
C LEU A 57 -3.02 2.07 1.21
N SER A 58 -1.81 2.37 1.70
CA SER A 58 -1.64 3.33 2.81
C SER A 58 -2.05 4.76 2.45
N VAL A 59 -1.80 5.18 1.20
CA VAL A 59 -2.25 6.48 0.68
C VAL A 59 -3.77 6.51 0.54
N VAL A 60 -4.39 5.40 0.11
CA VAL A 60 -5.85 5.27 0.11
C VAL A 60 -6.41 5.42 1.52
N PHE A 61 -5.81 4.75 2.52
CA PHE A 61 -6.25 4.88 3.92
C PHE A 61 -6.12 6.31 4.45
N LEU A 62 -5.11 7.06 3.99
CA LEU A 62 -4.98 8.49 4.30
C LEU A 62 -6.11 9.32 3.71
N ALA A 63 -6.57 8.98 2.50
CA ALA A 63 -7.57 9.76 1.79
C ALA A 63 -9.02 9.48 2.25
N ILE A 64 -9.38 8.22 2.50
CA ILE A 64 -10.77 7.81 2.81
C ILE A 64 -10.94 7.19 4.20
N GLY A 65 -9.86 7.15 4.98
CA GLY A 65 -9.82 6.52 6.29
C GLY A 65 -9.52 5.01 6.20
N PRO A 66 -8.87 4.44 7.24
CA PRO A 66 -8.49 3.03 7.25
C PRO A 66 -9.70 2.11 7.30
N VAL A 67 -10.79 2.48 7.98
CA VAL A 67 -11.99 1.63 8.10
C VAL A 67 -12.65 1.40 6.74
N VAL A 68 -12.96 2.48 6.02
CA VAL A 68 -13.58 2.41 4.69
C VAL A 68 -12.63 1.79 3.68
N GLY A 69 -11.35 2.19 3.71
CA GLY A 69 -10.34 1.63 2.82
C GLY A 69 -10.13 0.12 3.00
N ILE A 70 -10.08 -0.38 4.24
CA ILE A 70 -9.98 -1.82 4.52
C ILE A 70 -11.23 -2.54 4.03
N ALA A 71 -12.42 -2.00 4.31
CA ALA A 71 -13.68 -2.62 3.88
C ALA A 71 -13.74 -2.75 2.35
N LEU A 72 -13.46 -1.67 1.61
CA LEU A 72 -13.43 -1.69 0.14
C LEU A 72 -12.35 -2.64 -0.38
N PHE A 73 -11.16 -2.62 0.20
CA PHE A 73 -10.08 -3.53 -0.19
C PHE A 73 -10.50 -5.00 0.01
N LEU A 74 -11.08 -5.37 1.15
CA LEU A 74 -11.56 -6.73 1.41
C LEU A 74 -12.66 -7.16 0.43
N ILE A 75 -13.59 -6.26 0.08
CA ILE A 75 -14.61 -6.53 -0.94
C ILE A 75 -13.95 -6.82 -2.29
N ILE A 76 -13.01 -5.98 -2.72
CA ILE A 76 -12.27 -6.14 -3.98
C ILE A 76 -11.51 -7.47 -4.01
N VAL A 77 -10.81 -7.80 -2.92
CA VAL A 77 -10.09 -9.07 -2.76
C VAL A 77 -11.04 -10.27 -2.83
N ALA A 78 -12.18 -10.21 -2.14
CA ALA A 78 -13.16 -11.29 -2.13
C ALA A 78 -13.76 -11.50 -3.52
N VAL A 79 -14.23 -10.42 -4.16
CA VAL A 79 -14.84 -10.44 -5.50
C VAL A 79 -13.86 -10.92 -6.56
N SER A 80 -12.62 -10.43 -6.56
CA SER A 80 -11.59 -10.88 -7.50
C SER A 80 -11.24 -12.36 -7.31
N THR A 81 -11.11 -12.82 -6.05
CA THR A 81 -10.85 -14.23 -5.72
C THR A 81 -12.00 -15.12 -6.16
N ILE A 82 -13.24 -14.74 -5.85
CA ILE A 82 -14.46 -15.47 -6.24
C ILE A 82 -14.56 -15.57 -7.77
N THR A 83 -14.38 -14.45 -8.48
CA THR A 83 -14.41 -14.42 -9.96
C THR A 83 -13.35 -15.34 -10.56
N ARG A 84 -12.12 -15.31 -10.02
CA ARG A 84 -11.04 -16.22 -10.42
C ARG A 84 -11.41 -17.69 -10.19
N LEU A 85 -12.01 -18.02 -9.04
CA LEU A 85 -12.45 -19.38 -8.72
C LEU A 85 -13.57 -19.83 -9.66
N PHE A 86 -14.51 -18.95 -10.01
CA PHE A 86 -15.56 -19.22 -10.98
C PHE A 86 -15.01 -19.52 -12.37
N ILE A 87 -14.11 -18.67 -12.90
CA ILE A 87 -13.46 -18.89 -14.21
C ILE A 87 -12.73 -20.24 -14.24
N ARG A 88 -12.04 -20.59 -13.14
CA ARG A 88 -11.34 -21.87 -13.00
C ARG A 88 -12.30 -23.06 -12.93
N LYS A 89 -13.37 -22.95 -12.15
CA LYS A 89 -14.38 -24.02 -11.95
C LYS A 89 -15.10 -24.36 -13.25
N PHE A 90 -15.48 -23.34 -14.02
CA PHE A 90 -16.15 -23.51 -15.32
C PHE A 90 -15.19 -23.80 -16.48
N LYS A 91 -13.89 -24.00 -16.21
CA LYS A 91 -12.85 -24.33 -17.20
C LYS A 91 -12.83 -23.37 -18.41
N ILE A 92 -13.14 -22.09 -18.19
CA ILE A 92 -13.18 -21.09 -19.26
C ILE A 92 -11.74 -20.80 -19.68
N LYS A 93 -11.38 -21.25 -20.89
CA LYS A 93 -10.03 -21.08 -21.45
C LYS A 93 -9.86 -19.67 -22.00
N LEU A 94 -9.69 -18.70 -21.10
CA LEU A 94 -9.35 -17.33 -21.46
C LEU A 94 -7.84 -17.14 -21.49
N GLN A 95 -7.37 -16.38 -22.47
CA GLN A 95 -6.02 -15.79 -22.49
C GLN A 95 -5.84 -14.88 -21.27
N TYR A 96 -4.59 -14.63 -20.87
CA TYR A 96 -4.28 -13.87 -19.65
C TYR A 96 -4.89 -12.46 -19.63
N LEU A 97 -4.70 -11.67 -20.68
CA LEU A 97 -5.20 -10.29 -20.73
C LEU A 97 -6.75 -10.21 -20.66
N PRO A 98 -7.52 -10.96 -21.48
CA PRO A 98 -8.98 -11.01 -21.34
C PRO A 98 -9.47 -11.50 -19.99
N ARG A 99 -8.76 -12.45 -19.36
CA ARG A 99 -9.10 -12.94 -18.03
C ARG A 99 -8.98 -11.84 -16.98
N MET A 100 -7.89 -11.07 -17.01
CA MET A 100 -7.67 -9.96 -16.07
C MET A 100 -8.69 -8.84 -16.29
N ALA A 101 -9.00 -8.51 -17.55
CA ALA A 101 -10.04 -7.54 -17.88
C ALA A 101 -11.42 -7.95 -17.35
N MET A 102 -11.80 -9.23 -17.45
CA MET A 102 -13.05 -9.74 -16.89
C MET A 102 -13.10 -9.65 -15.36
N ILE A 103 -11.98 -9.96 -14.68
CA ILE A 103 -11.91 -9.84 -13.21
C ILE A 103 -12.05 -8.38 -12.81
N LEU A 104 -11.34 -7.47 -13.49
CA LEU A 104 -11.43 -6.04 -13.25
C LEU A 104 -12.86 -5.54 -13.48
N TRP A 105 -13.53 -5.99 -14.54
CA TRP A 105 -14.92 -5.63 -14.84
C TRP A 105 -15.87 -6.01 -13.71
N VAL A 106 -15.78 -7.23 -13.16
CA VAL A 106 -16.62 -7.65 -12.02
C VAL A 106 -16.30 -6.84 -10.77
N VAL A 107 -15.03 -6.52 -10.53
CA VAL A 107 -14.60 -5.67 -9.40
C VAL A 107 -15.19 -4.27 -9.51
N VAL A 108 -15.17 -3.67 -10.70
CA VAL A 108 -15.78 -2.35 -10.96
C VAL A 108 -17.28 -2.39 -10.67
N LEU A 109 -17.99 -3.43 -11.11
CA LEU A 109 -19.41 -3.58 -10.80
C LEU A 109 -19.67 -3.71 -9.30
N ALA A 110 -18.85 -4.45 -8.57
CA ALA A 110 -18.98 -4.58 -7.13
C ALA A 110 -18.76 -3.24 -6.42
N VAL A 111 -17.74 -2.48 -6.82
CA VAL A 111 -17.47 -1.14 -6.26
C VAL A 111 -18.61 -0.17 -6.58
N LEU A 112 -19.14 -0.19 -7.81
CA LEU A 112 -20.32 0.61 -8.17
C LEU A 112 -21.55 0.22 -7.33
N GLY A 113 -21.76 -1.08 -7.09
CA GLY A 113 -22.81 -1.56 -6.19
C GLY A 113 -22.68 -0.97 -4.79
N VAL A 114 -21.48 -0.94 -4.22
CA VAL A 114 -21.22 -0.31 -2.91
C VAL A 114 -21.52 1.19 -2.97
N LEU A 115 -21.07 1.90 -4.01
CA LEU A 115 -21.33 3.33 -4.15
C LEU A 115 -22.82 3.66 -4.32
N PHE A 116 -23.58 2.82 -5.03
CA PHE A 116 -25.04 2.98 -5.15
C PHE A 116 -25.78 2.74 -3.83
N THR A 117 -25.19 2.00 -2.89
CA THR A 117 -25.76 1.89 -1.52
C THR A 117 -25.38 3.06 -0.61
N ALA A 118 -24.47 3.94 -1.02
CA ALA A 118 -24.01 5.07 -0.20
C ALA A 118 -25.15 6.02 0.26
N PRO A 119 -26.14 6.38 -0.59
CA PRO A 119 -27.25 7.23 -0.17
C PRO A 119 -28.14 6.59 0.92
N ILE A 120 -28.16 5.26 0.97
CA ILE A 120 -28.99 4.47 1.90
C ILE A 120 -28.26 4.35 3.26
N ILE A 121 -26.95 4.13 3.23
CA ILE A 121 -26.13 3.89 4.42
C ILE A 121 -25.88 5.19 5.21
N GLN A 122 -26.03 6.36 4.58
CA GLN A 122 -25.79 7.70 5.17
C GLN A 122 -24.46 7.84 5.92
N SER A 123 -23.48 6.98 5.62
CA SER A 123 -22.15 7.05 6.24
C SER A 123 -21.37 8.20 5.59
N PRO A 124 -20.91 9.20 6.37
CA PRO A 124 -20.15 10.33 5.83
C PRO A 124 -18.90 9.89 5.07
N GLY A 125 -18.31 8.76 5.49
CA GLY A 125 -17.11 8.18 4.91
C GLY A 125 -17.32 7.45 3.59
N ILE A 126 -18.56 7.26 3.12
CA ILE A 126 -18.87 6.69 1.79
C ILE A 126 -19.42 7.78 0.86
N VAL A 127 -20.19 8.74 1.40
CA VAL A 127 -20.87 9.78 0.62
C VAL A 127 -19.91 10.84 0.06
N ASN A 128 -18.82 11.16 0.77
CA ASN A 128 -17.85 12.20 0.37
C ASN A 128 -16.49 11.65 -0.09
N VAL A 129 -16.47 10.41 -0.58
CA VAL A 129 -15.23 9.80 -1.04
C VAL A 129 -14.82 10.39 -2.39
N SER A 130 -13.60 10.93 -2.46
CA SER A 130 -13.00 11.29 -3.75
C SER A 130 -12.88 10.06 -4.66
N ILE A 131 -13.13 10.24 -5.96
CA ILE A 131 -13.06 9.16 -6.94
C ILE A 131 -11.64 8.58 -7.06
N PHE A 132 -10.60 9.37 -6.79
CA PHE A 132 -9.21 8.97 -6.97
C PHE A 132 -8.79 7.78 -6.08
N PRO A 133 -8.99 7.80 -4.74
CA PRO A 133 -8.75 6.65 -3.87
C PRO A 133 -9.47 5.37 -4.31
N VAL A 134 -10.71 5.49 -4.79
CA VAL A 134 -11.51 4.36 -5.26
C VAL A 134 -10.92 3.78 -6.55
N LEU A 135 -10.53 4.63 -7.50
CA LEU A 135 -9.87 4.21 -8.73
C LEU A 135 -8.53 3.52 -8.44
N ILE A 136 -7.75 4.05 -7.49
CA ILE A 136 -6.50 3.42 -7.05
C ILE A 136 -6.78 2.00 -6.53
N LEU A 137 -7.78 1.83 -5.65
CA LEU A 137 -8.15 0.50 -5.15
C LEU A 137 -8.55 -0.48 -6.26
N VAL A 138 -9.33 -0.01 -7.23
CA VAL A 138 -9.75 -0.83 -8.39
C VAL A 138 -8.54 -1.24 -9.24
N LEU A 139 -7.62 -0.30 -9.52
CA LEU A 139 -6.40 -0.61 -10.27
C LEU A 139 -5.50 -1.59 -9.51
N LEU A 140 -5.35 -1.42 -8.19
CA LEU A 140 -4.60 -2.34 -7.34
C LEU A 140 -5.20 -3.76 -7.33
N SER A 141 -6.50 -3.92 -7.61
CA SER A 141 -7.14 -5.23 -7.76
C SER A 141 -6.48 -6.08 -8.85
N GLU A 142 -6.03 -5.44 -9.93
CA GLU A 142 -5.36 -6.14 -11.02
C GLU A 142 -4.04 -6.72 -10.53
N ASP A 143 -3.17 -5.89 -9.93
CA ASP A 143 -1.88 -6.32 -9.41
C ASP A 143 -2.02 -7.34 -8.28
N PHE A 144 -3.01 -7.17 -7.42
CA PHE A 144 -3.37 -8.13 -6.39
C PHE A 144 -3.72 -9.49 -7.01
N THR A 145 -4.63 -9.50 -7.99
CA THR A 145 -5.04 -10.71 -8.69
C THR A 145 -3.86 -11.38 -9.38
N LYS A 146 -2.97 -10.61 -10.01
CA LYS A 146 -1.75 -11.11 -10.66
C LYS A 146 -0.87 -11.88 -9.69
N VAL A 147 -0.60 -11.32 -8.50
CA VAL A 147 0.29 -11.99 -7.54
C VAL A 147 -0.38 -13.18 -6.84
N GLN A 148 -1.72 -13.20 -6.80
CA GLN A 148 -2.47 -14.38 -6.36
C GLN A 148 -2.57 -15.50 -7.41
N LEU A 149 -2.31 -15.22 -8.69
CA LEU A 149 -2.30 -16.25 -9.72
C LEU A 149 -1.25 -17.32 -9.37
N GLY A 150 -1.64 -18.58 -9.59
CA GLY A 150 -0.80 -19.74 -9.23
C GLY A 150 -0.65 -20.04 -7.73
N LYS A 151 -1.10 -19.18 -6.82
CA LYS A 151 -1.01 -19.42 -5.37
C LYS A 151 -2.26 -20.14 -4.83
N SER A 152 -2.06 -20.87 -3.72
CA SER A 152 -3.15 -21.49 -2.95
C SER A 152 -3.96 -20.44 -2.18
N ILE A 153 -5.18 -20.79 -1.78
CA ILE A 153 -6.08 -19.88 -1.04
C ILE A 153 -5.45 -19.47 0.30
N ASN A 154 -4.85 -20.43 1.04
CA ASN A 154 -4.20 -20.13 2.31
C ASN A 154 -3.04 -19.15 2.16
N THR A 155 -2.22 -19.34 1.11
CA THR A 155 -1.14 -18.39 0.82
C THR A 155 -1.69 -17.03 0.41
N ALA A 156 -2.78 -16.98 -0.37
CA ALA A 156 -3.42 -15.73 -0.75
C ALA A 156 -3.97 -14.95 0.45
N ILE A 157 -4.59 -15.63 1.42
CA ILE A 157 -5.07 -15.03 2.67
C ILE A 157 -3.89 -14.44 3.45
N ASN A 158 -2.83 -15.23 3.70
CA ASN A 158 -1.66 -14.76 4.44
C ASN A 158 -1.03 -13.53 3.78
N LEU A 159 -0.85 -13.54 2.46
CA LEU A 159 -0.30 -12.40 1.72
C LEU A 159 -1.18 -11.14 1.82
N THR A 160 -2.51 -11.33 1.82
CA THR A 160 -3.48 -10.24 1.96
C THR A 160 -3.38 -9.63 3.36
N THR A 161 -3.34 -10.46 4.41
CA THR A 161 -3.20 -10.02 5.80
C THR A 161 -1.87 -9.31 6.03
N GLU A 162 -0.76 -9.87 5.56
CA GLU A 162 0.56 -9.22 5.67
C GLU A 162 0.59 -7.88 4.94
N THR A 163 -0.05 -7.77 3.78
CA THR A 163 -0.14 -6.52 3.02
C THR A 163 -1.00 -5.49 3.76
N LEU A 164 -2.15 -5.88 4.30
CA LEU A 164 -3.00 -5.01 5.12
C LEU A 164 -2.25 -4.46 6.33
N ILE A 165 -1.49 -5.31 7.03
CA ILE A 165 -0.66 -4.90 8.17
C ILE A 165 0.38 -3.88 7.73
N LEU A 166 1.11 -4.14 6.65
CA LEU A 166 2.11 -3.20 6.10
C LEU A 166 1.49 -1.86 5.71
N SER A 167 0.31 -1.87 5.09
CA SER A 167 -0.41 -0.65 4.72
C SER A 167 -0.88 0.15 5.92
N LEU A 168 -1.36 -0.52 6.98
CA LEU A 168 -1.79 0.12 8.22
C LEU A 168 -0.62 0.74 8.97
N VAL A 169 0.50 0.03 9.08
CA VAL A 169 1.73 0.58 9.67
C VAL A 169 2.17 1.80 8.86
N SER A 170 2.25 1.68 7.54
CA SER A 170 2.63 2.81 6.66
C SER A 170 1.68 4.00 6.79
N TYR A 171 0.36 3.75 6.91
CA TYR A 171 -0.64 4.78 7.17
C TYR A 171 -0.39 5.50 8.50
N ILE A 172 -0.08 4.77 9.57
CA ILE A 172 0.26 5.38 10.87
C ILE A 172 1.45 6.33 10.68
N PHE A 173 2.53 5.87 10.04
CA PHE A 173 3.71 6.72 9.78
C PHE A 173 3.38 7.96 8.94
N LEU A 174 2.47 7.86 7.98
CA LEU A 174 1.99 9.01 7.21
C LEU A 174 1.22 10.03 8.06
N THR A 175 0.51 9.59 9.10
CA THR A 175 -0.34 10.45 9.94
C THR A 175 0.36 11.05 11.15
N LEU A 176 1.55 10.55 11.52
CA LEU A 176 2.29 11.02 12.69
C LEU A 176 2.82 12.44 12.49
N GLN A 177 2.31 13.40 13.28
CA GLN A 177 2.76 14.79 13.25
C GLN A 177 4.28 14.97 13.38
N PRO A 178 5.00 14.27 14.29
CA PRO A 178 6.45 14.43 14.40
C PRO A 178 7.19 14.10 13.09
N ILE A 179 6.70 13.11 12.35
CA ILE A 179 7.29 12.66 11.09
C ILE A 179 7.01 13.68 9.99
N GLN A 180 5.78 14.19 9.91
CA GLN A 180 5.41 15.24 8.96
C GLN A 180 6.19 16.54 9.19
N SER A 181 6.30 16.97 10.45
CA SER A 181 7.07 18.16 10.83
C SER A 181 8.55 17.96 10.52
N PHE A 182 9.12 16.79 10.83
CA PHE A 182 10.51 16.50 10.51
C PHE A 182 10.77 16.54 8.99
N ALA A 183 9.86 15.98 8.19
CA ALA A 183 9.95 16.01 6.73
C ALA A 183 9.97 17.43 6.15
N LEU A 184 9.22 18.37 6.73
CA LEU A 184 9.21 19.77 6.30
C LEU A 184 10.39 20.58 6.81
N LEU A 185 10.85 20.31 8.03
CA LEU A 185 11.93 21.04 8.66
C LEU A 185 13.30 20.61 8.11
N ASN A 186 13.48 19.32 7.84
CA ASN A 186 14.75 18.73 7.39
C ASN A 186 14.56 17.76 6.18
N PRO A 187 14.01 18.23 5.05
CA PRO A 187 13.72 17.36 3.89
C PRO A 187 14.97 16.70 3.32
N GLU A 188 16.11 17.40 3.27
CA GLU A 188 17.38 16.86 2.78
C GLU A 188 17.86 15.71 3.67
N MET A 189 17.77 15.87 4.99
CA MET A 189 18.17 14.85 5.95
C MET A 189 17.27 13.62 5.87
N LEU A 190 15.96 13.81 5.67
CA LEU A 190 15.02 12.71 5.46
C LEU A 190 15.37 11.92 4.20
N LEU A 191 15.54 12.60 3.06
CA LEU A 191 15.82 11.93 1.78
C LEU A 191 17.17 11.22 1.79
N LEU A 192 18.22 11.85 2.33
CA LEU A 192 19.54 11.23 2.49
C LEU A 192 19.49 10.05 3.47
N GLY A 193 18.80 10.20 4.61
CA GLY A 193 18.64 9.14 5.59
C GLY A 193 17.93 7.92 5.01
N VAL A 194 16.84 8.14 4.26
CA VAL A 194 16.10 7.09 3.53
C VAL A 194 16.98 6.41 2.48
N PHE A 195 17.76 7.18 1.72
CA PHE A 195 18.69 6.64 0.73
C PHE A 195 19.76 5.74 1.37
N ILE A 196 20.43 6.22 2.43
CA ILE A 196 21.43 5.46 3.17
C ILE A 196 20.81 4.21 3.79
N ALA A 197 19.62 4.32 4.41
CA ALA A 197 18.92 3.19 4.97
C ALA A 197 18.63 2.12 3.91
N ASN A 198 18.13 2.49 2.73
CA ASN A 198 17.89 1.55 1.63
C ASN A 198 19.17 0.86 1.16
N LEU A 199 20.30 1.58 1.08
CA LEU A 199 21.59 0.97 0.74
C LEU A 199 22.05 -0.04 1.79
N LEU A 200 21.89 0.27 3.07
CA LEU A 200 22.23 -0.63 4.17
C LEU A 200 21.36 -1.89 4.15
N ILE A 201 20.05 -1.72 3.97
CA ILE A 201 19.08 -2.83 3.87
C ILE A 201 19.40 -3.71 2.67
N GLY A 202 19.71 -3.12 1.52
CA GLY A 202 20.05 -3.86 0.30
C GLY A 202 21.32 -4.70 0.43
N LYS A 203 22.24 -4.31 1.30
CA LYS A 203 23.47 -5.06 1.61
C LYS A 203 23.31 -6.07 2.76
N TYR A 204 22.17 -6.11 3.42
CA TYR A 204 21.96 -6.99 4.57
C TYR A 204 21.74 -8.45 4.12
N VAL A 205 22.70 -9.32 4.45
CA VAL A 205 22.68 -10.78 4.18
C VAL A 205 22.44 -11.58 5.48
N GLY A 206 21.81 -10.97 6.50
CA GLY A 206 21.48 -11.65 7.75
C GLY A 206 20.17 -12.44 7.68
N LEU A 207 20.00 -13.40 8.60
CA LEU A 207 18.74 -14.14 8.79
C LEU A 207 17.60 -13.19 9.17
N ARG A 208 16.40 -13.44 8.65
CA ARG A 208 15.19 -12.66 8.97
C ARG A 208 14.70 -13.00 10.39
N PHE A 209 14.09 -12.06 11.11
CA PHE A 209 13.53 -12.30 12.46
C PHE A 209 12.55 -13.49 12.49
N LEU A 210 11.69 -13.62 11.48
CA LEU A 210 10.80 -14.79 11.37
C LEU A 210 11.55 -16.11 11.10
N GLU A 211 12.73 -16.05 10.49
CA GLU A 211 13.58 -17.22 10.26
C GLU A 211 14.30 -17.63 11.55
N TYR A 212 14.73 -16.68 12.38
CA TYR A 212 15.21 -16.99 13.73
C TYR A 212 14.17 -17.73 14.56
N TRP A 213 12.90 -17.32 14.49
CA TRP A 213 11.83 -18.02 15.19
C TRP A 213 11.58 -19.43 14.62
N ARG A 214 11.59 -19.58 13.29
CA ARG A 214 11.38 -20.87 12.61
C ARG A 214 12.53 -21.86 12.83
N PHE A 215 13.76 -21.39 12.87
CA PHE A 215 14.97 -22.23 13.00
C PHE A 215 15.55 -22.26 14.40
N ARG A 216 14.82 -21.76 15.40
CA ARG A 216 15.25 -21.74 16.80
C ARG A 216 15.75 -23.09 17.32
N LYS A 217 15.17 -24.20 16.83
CA LYS A 217 15.57 -25.56 17.22
C LYS A 217 16.87 -26.06 16.58
N LEU A 218 17.30 -25.48 15.45
CA LEU A 218 18.55 -25.86 14.76
C LEU A 218 19.72 -24.96 15.18
N ILE A 219 19.44 -23.75 15.66
CA ILE A 219 20.46 -22.77 16.10
C ILE A 219 20.90 -23.05 17.55
N ASN A 220 20.02 -23.63 18.36
CA ASN A 220 20.28 -23.98 19.76
C ASN A 220 20.69 -25.46 19.95
N ALA A 221 20.99 -26.19 18.87
CA ALA A 221 21.46 -27.57 18.86
C ALA A 221 22.95 -27.60 18.51
#